data_AF-A0A1N7BX49-F1
#
_entry.id   AF-A0A1N7BX49-F1
#
_cell.length_a   1.000
_cell.length_b   1.000
_cell.length_c   1.000
_cell.angle_alpha   90.00
_cell.angle_beta   90.00
_cell.angle_gamma   90.00
#
_symmetry.space_group_name_H-M   'P 1'
#
loop_
_entity.id
_entity.type
_entity.pdbx_description
1 polymer ?
#
loop_
_entity_poly.entity_id
_entity_poly.type
_entity_poly.pdbx_seq_one_letter_code
_entity_poly.pdbx_strand_id
1 'polypeptide(L)' 'MGGKRTETCGRCGLSSVVDAASDGNERDIYGDERIEVSESEMRAVSRHTEFLGRVKNGLNSFAERLTYGTVRDR' A
#
# COMPACT_ATOMS: atom_id res chain seq x y z
N MET A 1 13.97 -35.30 10.24
CA MET A 1 12.81 -34.71 9.52
C MET A 1 12.55 -33.32 10.08
N GLY A 2 13.22 -32.29 9.55
CA GLY A 2 13.01 -30.88 9.92
C GLY A 2 12.14 -30.21 8.86
N GLY A 3 10.83 -30.17 9.08
CA GLY A 3 9.87 -29.52 8.20
C GLY A 3 9.90 -28.01 8.39
N LYS A 4 10.04 -27.25 7.28
CA LYS A 4 9.85 -25.80 7.29
C LYS A 4 8.37 -25.53 7.55
N ARG A 5 8.06 -24.75 8.59
CA ARG A 5 6.68 -24.34 8.97
C ARG A 5 6.19 -23.21 8.05
N THR A 6 6.11 -23.49 6.75
CA THR A 6 5.51 -22.56 5.78
C THR A 6 4.08 -23.02 5.55
N GLU A 7 3.16 -22.49 6.35
CA GLU A 7 1.74 -22.83 6.25
C GLU A 7 1.07 -21.94 5.19
N THR A 8 0.51 -22.56 4.15
CA THR A 8 -0.31 -21.86 3.15
C THR A 8 -1.75 -21.79 3.66
N CYS A 9 -2.23 -20.60 4.06
CA CYS A 9 -3.65 -20.40 4.37
C CYS A 9 -4.44 -20.37 3.05
N GLY A 10 -5.04 -21.51 2.69
CA GLY A 10 -5.61 -21.83 1.38
C GLY A 10 -6.83 -21.04 0.89
N ARG A 11 -7.04 -19.79 1.32
CA ARG A 11 -8.13 -18.94 0.82
C ARG A 11 -7.67 -17.87 -0.19
N CYS A 12 -6.43 -17.39 -0.10
CA CYS A 12 -5.89 -16.36 -1.02
C CYS A 12 -4.46 -16.63 -1.51
N GLY A 13 -3.86 -17.77 -1.19
CA GLY A 13 -2.52 -18.12 -1.68
C GLY A 13 -1.40 -17.16 -1.25
N LEU A 14 -1.60 -16.38 -0.18
CA LEU A 14 -0.52 -15.59 0.42
C LEU A 14 0.26 -16.47 1.41
N SER A 15 1.55 -16.65 1.13
CA SER A 15 2.51 -17.19 2.09
C SER A 15 3.05 -16.04 2.94
N SER A 16 2.94 -16.12 4.27
CA SER A 16 3.59 -15.17 5.18
C SER A 16 4.90 -15.77 5.70
N VAL A 17 6.01 -15.06 5.47
CA VAL A 17 7.34 -15.43 5.98
C VAL A 17 7.57 -14.80 7.35
N VAL A 18 6.95 -15.37 8.39
CA VAL A 18 7.08 -14.85 9.78
C VAL A 18 8.46 -15.14 10.37
N ASP A 19 9.11 -16.22 9.94
CA ASP A 19 10.40 -16.69 10.47
C ASP A 19 11.56 -15.70 10.17
N ALA A 20 11.53 -15.06 9.00
CA ALA A 20 12.55 -14.09 8.58
C ALA A 20 12.54 -12.77 9.38
N ALA A 21 11.42 -12.46 10.06
CA ALA A 21 11.28 -11.27 10.90
C ALA A 21 11.55 -11.54 12.39
N SER A 22 11.63 -12.81 12.80
CA SER A 22 11.74 -13.19 14.21
C SER A 22 13.17 -13.48 14.67
N ASP A 23 14.10 -13.74 13.74
CA ASP A 23 15.51 -14.01 14.03
C ASP A 23 16.30 -12.68 14.03
N GLY A 24 16.26 -12.00 15.17
CA GLY A 24 16.70 -10.61 15.32
C GLY A 24 18.21 -10.34 15.32
N ASN A 25 19.07 -11.15 14.67
CA ASN A 25 20.49 -10.78 14.51
C ASN A 25 21.23 -11.54 13.38
N GLU A 26 22.14 -10.83 12.71
CA GLU A 26 23.19 -11.26 11.76
C GLU A 26 22.94 -11.31 10.25
N ARG A 27 21.71 -11.16 9.75
CA ARG A 27 21.48 -10.97 8.30
C ARG A 27 20.57 -9.78 8.10
N ASP A 28 21.16 -8.64 7.78
CA ASP A 28 20.40 -7.54 7.20
C ASP A 28 19.77 -8.01 5.89
N ILE A 29 18.49 -8.38 5.95
CA ILE A 29 17.71 -8.90 4.81
C ILE A 29 17.51 -7.79 3.74
N TYR A 30 17.66 -6.52 4.13
CA TYR A 30 17.51 -5.36 3.26
C TYR A 30 18.85 -4.85 2.72
N GLY A 31 19.96 -5.18 3.40
CA GLY A 31 21.29 -4.66 3.09
C GLY A 31 21.37 -3.14 3.17
N ASP A 32 22.51 -2.57 2.75
CA ASP A 32 22.68 -1.11 2.59
C ASP A 32 21.78 -0.52 1.48
N GLU A 33 21.20 -1.37 0.62
CA GLU A 33 20.32 -0.98 -0.48
C GLU A 33 18.85 -0.96 0.00
N ARG A 34 18.54 -0.05 0.91
CA ARG A 34 17.16 0.15 1.41
C ARG A 34 16.22 0.46 0.24
N ILE A 35 15.18 -0.36 0.07
CA ILE A 35 14.07 -0.14 -0.88
C ILE A 35 13.13 0.99 -0.39
N GLU A 36 13.41 1.56 0.78
CA GLU A 36 12.65 2.67 1.36
C GLU A 36 13.04 3.99 0.70
N VAL A 37 12.31 4.29 -0.38
CA VAL A 37 12.37 5.59 -1.04
C VAL A 37 11.86 6.66 -0.08
N SER A 38 12.56 7.79 0.02
CA SER A 38 12.11 8.91 0.86
C SER A 38 10.70 9.35 0.46
N GLU A 39 9.89 9.81 1.41
CA GLU A 39 8.53 10.29 1.11
C GLU A 39 8.55 11.36 0.01
N SER A 40 9.57 12.22 0.01
CA SER A 40 9.82 13.22 -1.03
C SER A 40 10.05 12.63 -2.43
N GLU A 41 10.81 11.54 -2.54
CA GLU A 41 11.08 10.87 -3.82
C GLU A 41 9.85 10.09 -4.30
N MET A 42 9.14 9.40 -3.40
CA MET A 42 7.85 8.77 -3.73
C MET A 42 6.84 9.80 -4.24
N ARG A 43 6.76 10.97 -3.57
CA ARG A 43 5.85 12.04 -3.95
C ARG A 43 6.28 12.75 -5.23
N ALA A 44 7.58 12.81 -5.53
CA ALA A 44 8.10 13.35 -6.79
C ALA A 44 7.64 12.51 -7.99
N VAL A 45 7.76 11.18 -7.91
CA VAL A 45 7.29 10.28 -8.97
C VAL A 45 5.75 10.32 -9.07
N SER A 46 5.07 10.46 -7.93
CA SER A 46 3.61 10.43 -7.82
C SER A 46 2.92 11.79 -8.01
N ARG A 47 3.62 12.84 -8.47
CA ARG A 47 3.00 14.17 -8.66
C ARG A 47 1.81 14.14 -9.62
N HIS A 48 1.90 13.30 -10.65
CA HIS A 48 0.84 13.14 -11.64
C HIS A 48 -0.39 12.44 -11.04
N THR A 49 -0.21 11.42 -10.19
CA THR A 49 -1.32 10.74 -9.51
C THR A 49 -2.01 11.65 -8.49
N GLU A 50 -1.25 12.45 -7.75
CA GLU A 50 -1.80 13.46 -6.83
C GLU A 50 -2.65 14.49 -7.58
N PHE A 51 -2.17 15.00 -8.72
CA PHE A 51 -2.92 15.96 -9.54
C PHE A 51 -4.19 15.34 -10.12
N LEU A 52 -4.08 14.15 -10.73
CA LEU A 52 -5.23 13.43 -11.28
C LEU A 52 -6.25 13.07 -10.19
N GLY A 53 -5.80 12.75 -8.97
CA GLY A 53 -6.66 12.51 -7.83
C GLY A 53 -7.49 13.74 -7.46
N ARG A 54 -6.89 14.93 -7.45
CA ARG A 54 -7.60 16.21 -7.20
C ARG A 54 -8.64 16.49 -8.28
N VAL A 55 -8.29 16.31 -9.55
CA VAL A 55 -9.22 16.50 -10.68
C VAL A 55 -10.38 15.51 -10.59
N LYS A 56 -10.09 14.22 -10.37
CA LYS A 56 -11.09 13.17 -10.16
C LYS A 56 -12.05 13.52 -9.03
N ASN A 57 -11.53 13.98 -7.89
CA ASN A 57 -12.38 14.32 -6.73
C ASN A 57 -13.35 15.46 -7.05
N GLY A 58 -12.90 16.49 -7.78
CA GLY A 58 -13.79 17.56 -8.24
C GLY A 58 -14.90 17.05 -9.16
N LEU A 59 -14.55 16.18 -10.12
CA LEU A 59 -15.54 15.55 -11.00
C LEU A 59 -16.52 14.67 -10.22
N ASN A 60 -16.05 13.90 -9.24
CA ASN A 60 -16.90 13.05 -8.41
C ASN A 60 -17.87 13.88 -7.57
N SER A 61 -17.40 14.95 -6.93
CA SER A 61 -18.27 15.86 -6.17
C SER A 61 -19.31 16.55 -7.05
N PHE A 62 -18.95 16.91 -8.29
CA PHE A 62 -19.90 17.46 -9.25
C PHE A 62 -20.95 16.41 -9.67
N ALA A 63 -20.50 15.21 -10.02
CA ALA A 63 -21.38 14.10 -10.42
C ALA A 63 -22.32 13.69 -9.28
N GLU A 64 -21.82 13.59 -8.04
CA GLU A 64 -22.63 13.33 -6.85
C GLU A 64 -23.69 14.41 -6.62
N ARG A 65 -23.32 15.68 -6.78
CA ARG A 65 -24.27 16.80 -6.64
C ARG A 65 -25.33 16.79 -7.73
N LEU A 66 -24.96 16.44 -8.96
CA LEU A 66 -25.88 16.33 -10.09
C LEU A 66 -26.83 15.13 -9.93
N THR A 67 -26.30 14.00 -9.48
CA THR A 67 -27.02 12.72 -9.43
C THR A 67 -27.91 12.62 -8.20
N TYR A 68 -27.40 13.05 -7.05
CA TYR A 68 -28.05 12.85 -5.75
C TYR A 68 -28.51 14.15 -5.09
N GLY A 69 -28.27 15.32 -5.68
CA GLY A 69 -28.75 16.59 -5.14
C GLY A 69 -28.25 16.85 -3.72
N THR A 70 -26.92 16.93 -3.53
CA THR A 70 -26.26 17.27 -2.25
C THR A 70 -26.85 16.59 -1.01
N VAL A 71 -26.38 15.39 -0.67
CA VAL A 71 -26.47 14.89 0.72
C VAL A 71 -25.35 15.55 1.55
N ARG A 72 -25.55 16.82 1.91
CA ARG A 72 -24.78 17.48 2.98
C ARG A 72 -25.68 18.51 3.65
N ASP A 73 -26.59 17.99 4.45
CA ASP A 73 -27.17 18.70 5.58
C ASP A 73 -27.16 17.72 6.77
N ARG A 74 -25.97 17.58 7.39
CA ARG A 74 -25.67 17.23 8.79
C ARG A 74 -24.18 16.96 8.98
#